data_AF-J9H238-F1
#
_entry.id   AF-J9H238-F1
#
_cell.length_a   1.000
_cell.length_b   1.000
_cell.length_c   1.000
_cell.angle_alpha   90.00
_cell.angle_beta   90.00
_cell.angle_gamma   90.00
#
_symmetry.space_group_name_H-M   'P 1'
#
loop_
_entity.id
_entity.type
_entity.pdbx_description
1 polymer ?
#
loop_
_entity_poly.entity_id
_entity_poly.type
_entity_poly.pdbx_seq_one_letter_code
_entity_poly.pdbx_strand_id
1 'polypeptide(L)' 'MKVIEILKLNRELLKTCHYMGIRPNDVQYIELYNEYKKLQTNGEKVSYIVTVLSLQYGISERKVYDLIKRFKTDCNLCAV' A
#
# COMPACT_ATOMS: atom_id res chain seq x y z
N MET A 1 21.65 -12.48 -12.89
CA MET A 1 21.24 -12.25 -11.49
C MET A 1 20.20 -13.27 -11.09
N LYS A 2 20.34 -13.89 -9.92
CA LYS A 2 19.35 -14.78 -9.31
C LYS A 2 18.53 -14.04 -8.27
N VAL A 3 17.30 -14.50 -7.99
CA VAL A 3 16.43 -13.92 -6.95
C VAL A 3 17.16 -13.79 -5.61
N ILE A 4 17.94 -14.81 -5.23
CA ILE A 4 18.71 -14.82 -3.98
C ILE A 4 19.78 -13.71 -3.92
N GLU A 5 20.31 -13.24 -5.05
CA GLU A 5 21.32 -12.17 -5.09
C GLU A 5 20.68 -10.80 -4.79
N ILE A 6 19.49 -10.53 -5.34
CA ILE A 6 18.73 -9.30 -5.06
C ILE A 6 18.24 -9.27 -3.60
N LEU A 7 17.82 -10.42 -3.07
CA LEU A 7 17.44 -10.55 -1.66
C LEU A 7 18.64 -10.30 -0.74
N LYS A 8 19.83 -10.79 -1.09
CA LYS A 8 21.07 -10.51 -0.35
C LYS A 8 21.45 -9.03 -0.42
N LEU A 9 21.32 -8.41 -1.60
CA LEU A 9 21.62 -6.98 -1.81
C LEU A 9 20.74 -6.07 -0.94
N ASN A 10 19.44 -6.41 -0.82
CA ASN A 10 18.45 -5.59 -0.11
C ASN A 10 18.08 -6.14 1.28
N ARG A 11 18.89 -7.04 1.84
CA ARG A 11 18.54 -7.83 3.05
C ARG A 11 18.07 -6.97 4.22
N GLU A 12 18.81 -5.92 4.56
CA GLU A 12 18.48 -5.09 5.72
C GLU A 12 17.22 -4.26 5.49
N LEU A 13 17.03 -3.69 4.29
CA LEU A 13 15.81 -2.97 3.94
C LEU A 13 14.59 -3.90 3.99
N LEU A 14 14.69 -5.09 3.40
CA LEU A 14 13.58 -6.07 3.40
C LEU A 14 13.24 -6.56 4.80
N LYS A 15 14.24 -6.74 5.67
CA LYS A 15 14.01 -7.04 7.10
C LYS A 15 13.26 -5.93 7.78
N THR A 16 13.70 -4.68 7.64
CA THR A 16 13.02 -3.51 8.25
C THR A 16 11.59 -3.40 7.76
N CYS A 17 11.36 -3.53 6.44
CA CYS A 17 10.01 -3.56 5.88
C CYS A 17 9.16 -4.67 6.50
N HIS A 18 9.72 -5.88 6.63
CA HIS A 18 9.02 -7.01 7.24
C HIS A 18 8.67 -6.74 8.70
N TYR A 19 9.60 -6.21 9.50
CA TYR A 19 9.36 -5.82 10.90
C TYR A 19 8.29 -4.72 11.02
N MET A 20 8.22 -3.80 10.06
CA MET A 20 7.18 -2.76 10.00
C MET A 20 5.85 -3.26 9.41
N GLY A 21 5.73 -4.55 9.06
CA GLY A 21 4.53 -5.11 8.45
C GLY A 21 4.28 -4.71 6.99
N ILE A 22 5.27 -4.10 6.33
CA ILE A 22 5.21 -3.69 4.92
C ILE A 22 5.38 -4.91 4.03
N ARG A 23 4.49 -5.09 3.07
CA ARG A 23 4.56 -6.21 2.11
C ARG A 23 5.23 -5.73 0.82
N PRO A 24 6.08 -6.56 0.18
CA PRO A 24 6.65 -6.21 -1.12
C PRO A 24 5.59 -5.87 -2.18
N ASN A 25 4.43 -6.51 -2.10
CA ASN A 25 3.32 -6.28 -3.03
C ASN A 25 2.61 -4.93 -2.80
N ASP A 26 2.86 -4.24 -1.68
CA ASP A 26 2.28 -2.93 -1.40
C ASP A 26 2.78 -1.86 -2.39
N VAL A 27 3.97 -2.07 -2.97
CA VAL A 27 4.57 -1.19 -3.98
C VAL A 27 3.65 -0.98 -5.19
N GLN A 28 2.85 -1.98 -5.56
CA GLN A 28 1.92 -1.90 -6.69
C GLN A 28 0.75 -0.92 -6.45
N TYR A 29 0.50 -0.53 -5.20
CA TYR A 29 -0.65 0.29 -4.82
C TYR A 29 -0.26 1.70 -4.35
N ILE A 30 1.00 2.10 -4.55
CA ILE A 30 1.48 3.45 -4.20
C ILE A 30 0.66 4.51 -4.96
N GLU A 31 0.50 4.35 -6.27
CA GLU A 31 -0.26 5.31 -7.10
C GLU A 31 -1.75 5.34 -6.74
N LEU A 32 -2.33 4.17 -6.43
CA LEU A 32 -3.71 4.10 -5.95
C LEU A 32 -3.91 4.94 -4.69
N TYR A 33 -2.95 4.90 -3.76
CA TYR A 33 -3.03 5.67 -2.53
C TYR A 33 -2.80 7.18 -2.74
N ASN A 34 -1.91 7.55 -3.67
CA ASN A 34 -1.70 8.94 -4.07
C ASN A 34 -2.98 9.53 -4.68
N GLU A 35 -3.65 8.79 -5.55
CA GLU A 35 -4.92 9.18 -6.16
C GLU A 35 -6.05 9.26 -5.13
N TYR A 36 -6.13 8.28 -4.23
CA TYR A 36 -7.02 8.33 -3.06
C TYR A 36 -6.81 9.62 -2.25
N LYS A 37 -5.56 9.98 -1.93
CA LYS A 37 -5.24 11.20 -1.17
C LYS A 37 -5.66 12.45 -1.92
N LYS A 38 -5.40 12.52 -3.23
CA LYS A 38 -5.81 13.65 -4.07
C LYS A 38 -7.33 13.84 -4.07
N LEU A 39 -8.10 12.78 -4.33
CA LEU A 39 -9.56 12.86 -4.35
C LEU A 39 -10.12 13.17 -2.96
N GLN A 40 -9.52 12.63 -1.90
CA GLN A 40 -9.90 12.94 -0.53
C GLN A 40 -9.67 14.43 -0.19
N THR A 41 -8.54 15.00 -0.61
CA THR A 41 -8.24 16.43 -0.42
C THR A 41 -9.19 17.34 -1.20
N ASN A 42 -9.72 16.87 -2.33
CA ASN A 42 -10.75 17.58 -3.10
C ASN A 42 -12.15 17.54 -2.44
N GLY A 43 -12.31 16.82 -1.32
CA GLY A 43 -13.58 16.72 -0.60
C GLY A 43 -14.53 15.63 -1.11
N GLU A 44 -14.06 14.76 -2.00
CA GLU A 44 -14.86 13.66 -2.54
C GLU A 44 -15.26 12.65 -1.46
N LYS A 45 -16.48 12.11 -1.57
CA LYS A 45 -16.96 11.10 -0.61
C LYS A 45 -16.16 9.81 -0.74
N VAL A 46 -15.70 9.24 0.38
CA VAL A 46 -14.87 8.01 0.39
C VAL A 46 -15.48 6.86 -0.41
N SER A 47 -16.80 6.66 -0.33
CA SER A 47 -17.47 5.59 -1.11
C SER A 47 -17.31 5.79 -2.62
N TYR A 48 -17.38 7.03 -3.11
CA TYR A 48 -17.18 7.35 -4.51
C TYR A 48 -15.73 7.09 -4.93
N ILE A 49 -14.76 7.56 -4.13
CA ILE A 49 -13.33 7.32 -4.37
C ILE A 49 -13.04 5.82 -4.48
N VAL A 50 -13.60 5.01 -3.56
CA VAL A 50 -13.39 3.56 -3.57
C VAL A 50 -13.94 2.91 -4.83
N THR A 51 -15.13 3.29 -5.29
CA THR A 51 -15.71 2.75 -6.54
C THR A 51 -14.85 3.13 -7.76
N VAL A 52 -14.36 4.38 -7.82
CA VAL A 52 -13.49 4.85 -8.91
C VAL A 52 -12.17 4.07 -8.94
N LEU A 53 -11.49 3.95 -7.80
CA LEU A 53 -10.22 3.22 -7.70
C LEU A 53 -10.39 1.72 -7.94
N SER A 54 -11.51 1.13 -7.49
CA SER A 54 -11.84 -0.27 -7.74
C SER A 54 -11.91 -0.56 -9.24
N LEU A 55 -12.60 0.31 -10.00
CA LEU A 55 -12.74 0.20 -11.44
C LEU A 55 -11.41 0.43 -12.17
N GLN A 56 -10.69 1.51 -11.84
CA GLN A 56 -9.44 1.89 -12.51
C GLN A 56 -8.33 0.86 -12.33
N TYR A 57 -8.19 0.29 -11.13
CA TYR A 57 -7.10 -0.64 -10.80
C TYR A 57 -7.54 -2.12 -10.90
N GLY A 58 -8.78 -2.40 -11.30
CA GLY A 58 -9.29 -3.76 -11.49
C GLY A 58 -9.27 -4.62 -10.22
N ILE A 59 -9.48 -4.01 -9.06
CA ILE A 59 -9.51 -4.70 -7.76
C ILE A 59 -10.84 -4.48 -7.06
N SER A 60 -11.24 -5.38 -6.15
CA SER A 60 -12.50 -5.22 -5.43
C SER A 60 -12.48 -4.02 -4.49
N GLU A 61 -13.63 -3.37 -4.30
CA GLU A 61 -13.80 -2.28 -3.34
C GLU A 61 -13.32 -2.67 -1.93
N ARG A 62 -13.57 -3.91 -1.50
CA ARG A 62 -13.06 -4.44 -0.23
C ARG A 62 -11.54 -4.34 -0.14
N LYS A 63 -10.84 -4.70 -1.20
CA LYS A 63 -9.37 -4.60 -1.25
C LYS A 63 -8.91 -3.14 -1.23
N VAL A 64 -9.63 -2.22 -1.89
CA VAL A 64 -9.35 -0.79 -1.81
C VAL A 64 -9.50 -0.27 -0.37
N TYR A 65 -10.58 -0.62 0.32
CA TYR A 65 -10.76 -0.28 1.74
C TYR A 65 -9.62 -0.82 2.61
N ASP A 66 -9.24 -2.08 2.42
CA ASP A 66 -8.15 -2.72 3.17
C ASP A 66 -6.80 -2.03 2.92
N LEU A 67 -6.53 -1.62 1.68
CA LEU A 67 -5.34 -0.85 1.30
C LEU A 67 -5.33 0.52 1.96
N ILE A 68 -6.43 1.28 1.84
CA ILE A 68 -6.55 2.61 2.46
C ILE A 68 -6.36 2.51 3.97
N LYS A 69 -6.97 1.51 4.62
CA LYS A 69 -6.83 1.27 6.06
C LYS A 69 -5.38 1.00 6.43
N ARG A 70 -4.71 0.09 5.72
CA ARG A 70 -3.31 -0.29 5.98
C ARG A 70 -2.31 0.82 5.70
N PHE A 71 -2.52 1.63 4.67
CA PHE A 71 -1.58 2.70 4.31
C PHE A 71 -1.78 3.97 5.13
N LYS A 72 -2.87 4.09 5.87
CA LYS A 72 -3.05 5.15 6.87
C LYS A 72 -2.43 4.81 8.23
N THR A 73 -2.15 3.55 8.52
CA THR A 73 -1.55 3.15 9.80
C THR A 73 -0.10 3.64 9.89
N ASP A 74 0.27 4.15 11.06
CA ASP A 74 1.64 4.56 11.34
C ASP A 74 2.59 3.36 11.29
N CYS A 75 3.83 3.60 10.86
CA CYS A 75 4.88 2.60 10.91
C CYS A 75 5.32 2.40 12.37
N ASN A 76 4.75 1.41 13.05
CA ASN A 76 5.17 1.07 14.40
C ASN A 76 6.52 0.35 14.38
N LEU A 77 7.57 1.06 14.81
CA LEU A 77 8.92 0.50 15.03
C LEU A 77 8.95 -0.67 16.05
N CYS A 78 7.87 -0.85 16.83
CA CYS A 78 7.74 -1.83 17.90
C CYS A 78 6.45 -2.66 17.79
N ALA A 79 6.01 -3.03 16.58
CA ALA A 79 4.95 -4.03 16.44
C ALA A 79 5.53 -5.42 16.84
N VAL A 80 5.53 -5.70 18.15
CA VAL A 80 5.76 -7.02 18.74
C VAL A 80 4.47 -7.83 18.63
#